data_AF-A0A1W9TNN8-F1
#
_entry.id   AF-A0A1W9TNN8-F1
#
_cell.length_a   1.000
_cell.length_b   1.000
_cell.length_c   1.000
_cell.angle_alpha   90.00
_cell.angle_beta   90.00
_cell.angle_gamma   90.00
#
_symmetry.space_group_name_H-M   'P 1'
#
loop_
_entity.id
_entity.type
_entity.pdbx_description
1 polymer ?
#
loop_
_entity_poly.entity_id
_entity_poly.type
_entity_poly.pdbx_seq_one_letter_code
_entity_poly.pdbx_strand_id
1 'polypeptide(L)'
;MYKVIEVANMLGVSKVTIYKKMEIYKKELKSHIHKKQNITYIDDKGVDIIKNSLSILSLNSELEVEYKKKIELIEKKLEKQKSGLSKMSLDFNRTLIDSTNNVKSYIRMLENQIKFKKRELEHKNLLLKEFKELIKENKNRINYLEDILKK
;
A
#
# COMPACT_ATOMS: atom_id res chain seq x y z
N MET A 1 -46.33 6.97 -41.72
CA MET A 1 -46.84 7.78 -40.59
C MET A 1 -47.73 6.93 -39.71
N TYR A 2 -47.41 6.87 -38.42
CA TYR A 2 -47.99 5.95 -37.45
C TYR A 2 -48.48 6.71 -36.22
N LYS A 3 -49.58 6.28 -35.62
CA LYS A 3 -50.02 6.80 -34.32
C LYS A 3 -49.02 6.39 -33.24
N VAL A 4 -48.91 7.19 -32.17
CA VAL A 4 -48.06 6.84 -31.00
C VAL A 4 -48.34 5.42 -30.47
N ILE A 5 -49.59 4.95 -30.53
CA ILE A 5 -49.94 3.57 -30.13
C ILE A 5 -49.35 2.52 -31.07
N GLU A 6 -49.32 2.78 -32.38
CA GLU A 6 -48.79 1.86 -33.37
C GLU A 6 -47.27 1.78 -33.24
N VAL A 7 -46.60 2.92 -33.04
CA VAL A 7 -45.15 2.97 -32.77
C VAL A 7 -44.79 2.26 -31.48
N ALA A 8 -45.59 2.44 -30.42
CA ALA A 8 -45.40 1.74 -29.15
C ALA A 8 -45.46 0.22 -29.34
N ASN A 9 -46.46 -0.27 -30.10
CA ASN A 9 -46.60 -1.70 -30.41
C ASN A 9 -45.45 -2.21 -31.30
N MET A 10 -45.06 -1.46 -32.33
CA MET A 10 -43.96 -1.82 -33.25
C MET A 10 -42.62 -1.95 -32.53
N LEU A 11 -42.38 -1.09 -31.54
CA LEU A 11 -41.13 -1.07 -30.76
C LEU A 11 -41.22 -1.89 -29.46
N GLY A 12 -42.36 -2.53 -29.19
CA GLY A 12 -42.56 -3.36 -27.99
C GLY A 12 -42.48 -2.60 -26.66
N VAL A 13 -42.82 -1.31 -26.65
CA VAL A 13 -42.72 -0.43 -25.46
C VAL A 13 -44.04 0.24 -25.13
N SER A 14 -44.15 0.80 -23.92
CA SER A 14 -45.35 1.54 -23.53
C SER A 14 -45.49 2.86 -24.30
N LYS A 15 -46.73 3.35 -24.49
CA LYS A 15 -46.98 4.70 -25.03
C LYS A 15 -46.26 5.78 -24.25
N VAL A 16 -46.19 5.62 -22.92
CA VAL A 16 -45.51 6.57 -22.01
C VAL A 16 -44.02 6.64 -22.34
N THR A 17 -43.39 5.50 -22.66
CA THR A 17 -41.98 5.45 -23.08
C THR A 17 -41.78 6.23 -24.38
N ILE A 18 -42.68 6.09 -25.36
CA ILE A 18 -42.62 6.86 -26.60
C ILE A 18 -42.76 8.36 -26.33
N TYR A 19 -43.73 8.79 -25.52
CA TYR A 19 -43.88 10.20 -25.16
C TYR A 19 -42.66 10.77 -24.42
N LYS A 20 -42.06 10.01 -23.49
CA LYS A 20 -40.81 10.41 -22.81
C LYS A 20 -39.66 10.57 -23.81
N LYS A 21 -39.53 9.66 -24.77
CA LYS A 21 -38.51 9.77 -25.82
C LYS A 21 -38.76 10.96 -26.74
N MET A 22 -40.02 11.23 -27.08
CA MET A 22 -40.38 12.43 -27.84
C MET A 22 -40.02 13.73 -27.11
N GLU A 23 -40.13 13.74 -25.79
CA GLU A 23 -39.75 14.90 -24.96
C GLU A 23 -38.22 15.07 -24.90
N ILE A 24 -37.47 13.99 -24.69
CA ILE A 24 -36.00 14.02 -24.64
C ILE A 24 -35.41 14.44 -26.01
N TYR A 25 -35.91 13.89 -27.11
CA TYR A 25 -35.44 14.16 -28.47
C TYR A 25 -36.30 15.20 -29.21
N LYS A 26 -36.96 16.10 -28.45
CA LYS A 26 -37.93 17.08 -28.98
C LYS A 26 -37.39 17.93 -30.14
N LYS A 27 -36.09 18.26 -30.13
CA LYS A 27 -35.45 19.05 -31.20
C LYS A 27 -35.32 18.26 -32.49
N GLU A 28 -34.89 17.01 -32.40
CA GLU A 28 -34.65 16.12 -33.55
C GLU A 28 -35.95 15.58 -34.14
N LEU A 29 -36.97 15.36 -33.31
CA LEU A 29 -38.26 14.83 -33.74
C LEU A 29 -39.25 15.89 -34.20
N LYS A 30 -38.89 17.19 -34.10
CA LYS A 30 -39.83 18.31 -34.37
C LYS A 30 -40.42 18.26 -35.79
N SER A 31 -39.63 17.88 -36.79
CA SER A 31 -40.05 17.75 -38.20
C SER A 31 -40.75 16.42 -38.51
N HIS A 32 -40.79 15.50 -37.55
CA HIS A 32 -41.22 14.12 -37.73
C HIS A 32 -42.46 13.77 -36.89
N ILE A 33 -42.96 14.74 -36.11
CA ILE A 33 -44.16 14.62 -35.27
C ILE A 33 -45.24 15.55 -35.80
N HIS A 34 -46.41 14.99 -36.08
CA HIS A 34 -47.54 15.73 -36.63
C HIS A 34 -48.81 15.50 -35.81
N LYS A 35 -49.55 16.57 -35.51
CA LYS A 35 -50.81 16.48 -34.75
C LYS A 35 -51.98 16.72 -35.68
N LYS A 36 -52.88 15.74 -35.81
CA LYS A 36 -54.13 15.84 -36.58
C LYS A 36 -55.29 15.37 -35.72
N GLN A 37 -56.32 16.22 -35.57
CA GLN A 37 -57.52 15.91 -34.78
C GLN A 37 -57.21 15.38 -33.36
N ASN A 38 -56.30 16.07 -32.67
CA ASN A 38 -55.81 15.71 -31.33
C ASN A 38 -55.07 14.36 -31.21
N ILE A 39 -54.77 13.70 -32.33
CA ILE A 39 -53.95 12.48 -32.38
C ILE A 39 -52.56 12.85 -32.87
N THR A 40 -51.54 12.31 -32.20
CA THR A 40 -50.14 12.50 -32.56
C THR A 40 -49.67 11.36 -33.45
N TYR A 41 -49.08 11.72 -34.59
CA TYR A 41 -48.51 10.85 -35.60
C TYR A 41 -47.01 11.06 -35.68
N ILE A 42 -46.28 9.99 -35.94
CA ILE A 42 -44.83 9.96 -36.11
C ILE A 42 -44.54 9.38 -37.49
N ASP A 43 -43.71 10.04 -38.29
CA ASP A 43 -43.27 9.48 -39.57
C ASP A 43 -42.19 8.41 -39.38
N ASP A 44 -41.79 7.76 -40.47
CA ASP A 44 -40.92 6.59 -40.42
C ASP A 44 -39.52 6.98 -39.89
N LYS A 45 -39.02 8.19 -40.22
CA LYS A 45 -37.76 8.73 -39.70
C LYS A 45 -37.83 9.00 -38.19
N GLY A 46 -38.96 9.53 -37.71
CA GLY A 46 -39.20 9.74 -36.29
C GLY A 46 -39.24 8.42 -35.51
N VAL A 47 -39.80 7.36 -36.12
CA VAL A 47 -39.77 6.00 -35.55
C VAL A 47 -38.35 5.48 -35.44
N ASP A 48 -37.51 5.67 -36.47
CA ASP A 48 -36.11 5.23 -36.46
C ASP A 48 -35.28 5.94 -35.39
N ILE A 49 -35.46 7.25 -35.20
CA ILE A 49 -34.79 8.02 -34.13
C ILE A 49 -35.16 7.44 -32.75
N ILE A 50 -36.45 7.19 -32.52
CA ILE A 50 -36.93 6.63 -31.24
C ILE A 50 -36.39 5.21 -31.03
N LYS A 51 -36.41 4.38 -32.07
CA LYS A 51 -35.88 3.01 -32.05
C LYS A 51 -34.39 2.99 -31.68
N ASN A 52 -33.58 3.81 -32.36
CA ASN A 52 -32.14 3.92 -32.09
C ASN A 52 -31.87 4.38 -30.65
N SER A 53 -32.68 5.32 -30.14
CA SER A 53 -32.55 5.79 -28.75
C SER A 53 -32.86 4.73 -27.69
N LEU A 54 -33.67 3.72 -28.02
CA LEU A 54 -33.98 2.61 -27.13
C LEU A 54 -32.85 1.58 -27.12
N SER A 55 -32.25 1.30 -28.27
CA SER A 55 -31.08 0.42 -28.40
C SER A 55 -29.86 0.95 -27.64
N ILE A 56 -29.62 2.26 -27.68
CA ILE A 56 -28.51 2.91 -26.94
C ILE A 56 -28.67 2.74 -25.42
N LEU A 57 -29.89 2.82 -24.89
CA LEU A 57 -30.12 2.60 -23.45
C LEU A 57 -29.81 1.17 -23.01
N SER A 58 -30.16 0.18 -23.84
CA SER A 58 -29.85 -1.23 -23.57
C SER A 58 -28.34 -1.45 -23.49
N LEU A 59 -27.60 -0.95 -24.48
CA LEU A 59 -26.14 -1.03 -24.53
C LEU A 59 -25.48 -0.37 -23.32
N ASN A 60 -25.96 0.81 -22.92
CA ASN A 60 -25.44 1.51 -21.75
C ASN A 60 -25.66 0.72 -20.45
N SER A 61 -26.82 0.05 -20.31
CA SER A 61 -27.11 -0.76 -19.12
C SER A 61 -26.20 -2.00 -19.01
N GLU A 62 -25.87 -2.63 -20.13
CA GLU A 62 -24.93 -3.76 -20.19
C GLU A 62 -23.50 -3.31 -19.87
N LEU A 63 -23.08 -2.18 -20.44
CA LEU A 63 -21.79 -1.55 -20.16
C LEU A 63 -21.65 -1.20 -18.67
N GLU A 64 -22.68 -0.64 -18.03
CA GLU A 64 -22.67 -0.34 -16.60
C GLU A 64 -22.44 -1.58 -15.73
N VAL A 65 -23.09 -2.70 -16.07
CA VAL A 65 -22.92 -3.97 -15.36
C VAL A 65 -21.50 -4.52 -15.55
N GLU A 66 -20.95 -4.42 -16.77
CA GLU A 66 -19.58 -4.84 -17.06
C GLU A 66 -18.55 -4.00 -16.28
N TYR A 67 -18.71 -2.67 -16.27
CA TYR A 67 -17.83 -1.77 -15.52
C TYR A 67 -17.89 -2.04 -14.01
N LYS A 68 -19.07 -2.29 -13.45
CA LYS A 68 -19.21 -2.66 -12.02
C LYS A 68 -18.44 -3.93 -11.68
N LYS A 69 -18.53 -4.97 -12.51
CA LYS A 69 -17.77 -6.22 -12.32
C LYS A 69 -16.26 -6.00 -12.37
N LYS A 70 -15.79 -5.16 -13.32
CA LYS A 70 -14.37 -4.80 -13.43
C LYS A 70 -13.88 -4.04 -12.19
N ILE A 71 -14.66 -3.08 -11.69
CA ILE A 71 -14.35 -2.34 -10.46
C ILE A 71 -14.24 -3.28 -9.27
N GLU A 72 -15.22 -4.17 -9.07
CA GLU A 72 -15.21 -5.15 -7.97
C GLU A 72 -13.97 -6.07 -8.03
N LEU A 73 -13.57 -6.49 -9.24
CA LEU A 73 -12.36 -7.29 -9.43
C LEU A 73 -11.08 -6.51 -9.05
N ILE A 74 -11.02 -5.23 -9.42
CA ILE A 74 -9.89 -4.35 -9.08
C ILE A 74 -9.81 -4.15 -7.56
N GLU A 75 -10.93 -3.87 -6.90
CA GLU A 75 -11.00 -3.69 -5.45
C GLU A 75 -10.52 -4.94 -4.70
N LYS A 76 -10.98 -6.13 -5.11
CA LYS A 76 -10.52 -7.40 -4.52
C LYS A 76 -9.02 -7.62 -4.69
N LYS A 77 -8.44 -7.27 -5.84
CA LYS A 77 -6.99 -7.36 -6.08
C LYS A 77 -6.22 -6.39 -5.19
N LEU A 78 -6.73 -5.17 -5.06
CA LEU A 78 -6.11 -4.12 -4.27
C LEU A 78 -6.11 -4.46 -2.77
N GLU A 79 -7.17 -5.08 -2.27
CA GLU A 79 -7.26 -5.54 -0.87
C GLU A 79 -6.29 -6.69 -0.57
N LYS A 80 -6.13 -7.63 -1.51
CA LYS A 80 -5.10 -8.69 -1.41
C LYS A 80 -3.68 -8.11 -1.40
N GLN A 81 -3.41 -7.08 -2.19
CA GLN A 81 -2.10 -6.42 -2.19
C GLN A 81 -1.84 -5.68 -0.88
N LYS A 82 -2.84 -4.95 -0.34
CA LYS A 82 -2.72 -4.26 0.96
C LYS A 82 -2.44 -5.22 2.10
N SER A 83 -3.19 -6.32 2.18
CA SER A 83 -2.96 -7.34 3.21
C SER A 83 -1.59 -8.01 3.09
N GLY A 84 -1.14 -8.30 1.86
CA GLY A 84 0.21 -8.80 1.60
C GLY A 84 1.32 -7.84 2.04
N LEU A 85 1.20 -6.55 1.71
CA LEU A 85 2.15 -5.50 2.12
C LEU A 85 2.17 -5.32 3.64
N SER A 86 1.01 -5.34 4.28
CA SER A 86 0.89 -5.25 5.74
C SER A 86 1.64 -6.39 6.44
N LYS A 87 1.44 -7.63 5.99
CA LYS A 87 2.13 -8.80 6.53
C LYS A 87 3.65 -8.71 6.33
N MET A 88 4.10 -8.34 5.14
CA MET A 88 5.53 -8.18 4.84
C MET A 88 6.18 -7.11 5.71
N SER A 89 5.48 -5.99 5.97
CA SER A 89 5.94 -4.93 6.87
C SER A 89 6.11 -5.44 8.31
N LEU A 90 5.15 -6.23 8.81
CA LEU A 90 5.23 -6.84 10.14
C LEU A 90 6.40 -7.82 10.26
N ASP A 91 6.58 -8.69 9.27
CA ASP A 91 7.67 -9.68 9.25
C ASP A 91 9.05 -9.02 9.17
N PHE A 92 9.16 -7.95 8.37
CA PHE A 92 10.38 -7.14 8.28
C PHE A 92 10.72 -6.47 9.61
N ASN A 93 9.73 -5.82 10.25
CA ASN A 93 9.92 -5.19 11.56
C ASN A 93 10.34 -6.20 12.63
N ARG A 94 9.74 -7.40 12.63
CA ARG A 94 10.12 -8.48 13.56
C ARG A 94 11.58 -8.90 13.35
N THR A 95 11.99 -9.08 12.10
CA THR A 95 13.38 -9.44 11.75
C THR A 95 14.38 -8.35 12.20
N LEU A 96 14.02 -7.08 12.03
CA LEU A 96 14.84 -5.96 12.52
C LEU A 96 14.97 -5.96 14.05
N ILE A 97 13.87 -6.22 14.78
CA ILE A 97 13.88 -6.32 16.24
C ILE A 97 14.78 -7.46 16.70
N ASP A 98 14.64 -8.64 16.12
CA ASP A 98 15.42 -9.83 16.48
C ASP A 98 16.92 -9.60 16.21
N SER A 99 17.25 -9.03 15.04
CA SER A 99 18.63 -8.65 14.70
C SER A 99 19.19 -7.62 15.69
N THR A 100 18.40 -6.60 16.05
CA THR A 100 18.80 -5.58 17.02
C THR A 100 19.07 -6.19 18.41
N ASN A 101 18.24 -7.15 18.84
CA ASN A 101 18.42 -7.83 20.12
C ASN A 101 19.68 -8.71 20.14
N ASN A 102 19.99 -9.37 19.02
CA ASN A 102 21.22 -10.14 18.87
C ASN A 102 22.46 -9.24 18.97
N VAL A 103 22.45 -8.10 18.27
CA VAL A 103 23.54 -7.11 18.34
C VAL A 103 23.70 -6.57 19.76
N LYS A 104 22.61 -6.21 20.45
CA LYS A 104 22.66 -5.77 21.85
C LYS A 104 23.27 -6.82 22.78
N SER A 105 22.95 -8.09 22.56
CA SER A 105 23.49 -9.20 23.36
C SER A 105 24.99 -9.37 23.13
N TYR A 106 25.42 -9.26 21.87
CA TYR A 106 26.83 -9.31 21.50
C TYR A 106 27.62 -8.13 22.09
N ILE A 107 27.06 -6.91 22.05
CA ILE A 107 27.66 -5.72 22.68
C ILE A 107 27.86 -5.96 24.19
N ARG A 108 26.85 -6.45 24.90
CA ARG A 108 26.96 -6.74 26.35
C ARG A 108 28.05 -7.78 26.64
N MET A 109 28.19 -8.79 25.80
CA MET A 109 29.25 -9.79 25.94
C MET A 109 30.63 -9.14 25.80
N LEU A 110 30.83 -8.31 24.77
CA LEU A 110 32.09 -7.58 24.56
C LEU A 110 32.39 -6.60 25.70
N GLU A 111 31.39 -5.87 26.20
CA GLU A 111 31.54 -4.97 27.35
C GLU A 111 32.03 -5.72 28.59
N ASN A 112 31.48 -6.91 28.86
CA ASN A 112 31.93 -7.76 29.97
C ASN A 112 33.36 -8.26 29.77
N GLN A 113 33.74 -8.65 28.56
CA GLN A 113 35.11 -9.05 28.24
C GLN A 113 36.10 -7.91 28.45
N ILE A 114 35.77 -6.70 27.97
CA ILE A 114 36.58 -5.49 28.17
C ILE A 114 36.73 -5.19 29.67
N LYS A 115 35.64 -5.27 30.44
CA LYS A 115 35.66 -5.04 31.89
C LYS A 115 36.58 -6.02 32.61
N PHE A 116 36.53 -7.30 32.24
CA PHE A 116 37.43 -8.31 32.80
C PHE A 116 38.91 -8.02 32.44
N LYS A 117 39.18 -7.73 31.17
CA LYS A 117 40.54 -7.42 30.70
C LYS A 117 41.12 -6.15 31.35
N LYS A 118 40.30 -5.14 31.61
CA LYS A 118 40.71 -3.95 32.36
C LYS A 118 41.17 -4.30 33.78
N ARG A 119 40.42 -5.15 34.50
CA ARG A 119 40.80 -5.60 35.85
C ARG A 119 42.10 -6.42 35.85
N GLU A 120 42.26 -7.33 34.89
CA GLU A 120 43.51 -8.07 34.74
C GLU A 120 44.70 -7.13 34.52
N LEU A 121 44.51 -6.10 33.68
CA LEU A 121 45.55 -5.11 33.40
C LEU A 121 45.90 -4.28 34.65
N GLU A 122 44.89 -3.83 35.39
CA GLU A 122 45.07 -3.12 36.67
C GLU A 122 45.88 -3.96 37.67
N HIS A 123 45.53 -5.24 37.82
CA HIS A 123 46.26 -6.14 38.71
C HIS A 123 47.71 -6.36 38.27
N LYS A 124 47.94 -6.58 36.97
CA LYS A 124 49.31 -6.70 36.41
C LYS A 124 50.13 -5.43 36.64
N ASN A 125 49.53 -4.26 36.50
CA ASN A 125 50.21 -3.00 36.76
C ASN A 125 50.57 -2.82 38.24
N LEU A 126 49.72 -3.28 39.16
CA LEU A 126 50.03 -3.28 40.59
C LEU A 126 51.24 -4.17 40.90
N LEU A 127 51.22 -5.42 40.44
CA LEU A 127 52.35 -6.34 40.61
C LEU A 127 53.64 -5.77 40.02
N LEU A 128 53.57 -5.16 38.83
CA LEU A 128 54.72 -4.54 38.20
C LEU A 128 55.30 -3.40 39.06
N LYS A 129 54.44 -2.64 39.74
CA LYS A 129 54.87 -1.58 40.66
C LYS A 129 55.61 -2.18 41.87
N GLU A 130 55.05 -3.21 42.49
CA GLU A 130 55.67 -3.91 43.63
C GLU A 130 57.03 -4.51 43.26
N PHE A 131 57.12 -5.18 42.11
CA PHE A 131 58.39 -5.72 41.61
C PHE A 131 59.44 -4.63 41.38
N LYS A 132 59.05 -3.47 40.85
CA LYS A 132 59.98 -2.34 40.65
C LYS A 132 60.53 -1.81 41.97
N GLU A 133 59.71 -1.74 43.01
CA GLU A 133 60.13 -1.31 44.35
C GLU A 133 61.11 -2.32 44.97
N LEU A 134 60.80 -3.63 44.90
CA LEU A 134 61.70 -4.69 45.37
C LEU A 134 63.07 -4.68 44.66
N ILE A 135 63.08 -4.51 43.34
CA ILE A 135 64.34 -4.41 42.57
C ILE A 135 65.15 -3.19 43.04
N LYS A 136 64.50 -2.06 43.28
CA LYS A 136 65.18 -0.85 43.78
C LYS A 136 65.78 -1.09 45.16
N GLU A 137 65.03 -1.72 46.06
CA GLU A 137 65.47 -2.03 47.42
C GLU A 137 66.65 -3.02 47.42
N ASN A 138 66.59 -4.06 46.60
CA ASN A 138 67.68 -5.02 46.42
C ASN A 138 68.93 -4.37 45.81
N LYS A 139 68.78 -3.48 44.82
CA LYS A 139 69.91 -2.70 44.27
C LYS A 139 70.60 -1.88 45.36
N ASN A 140 69.83 -1.19 46.21
CA ASN A 140 70.39 -0.41 47.31
C ASN A 140 71.16 -1.30 48.31
N ARG A 141 70.63 -2.48 48.63
CA ARG A 141 71.30 -3.47 49.51
C ARG A 141 72.60 -3.98 48.90
N ILE A 142 72.61 -4.31 47.61
CA ILE A 142 73.81 -4.76 46.90
C ILE A 142 74.88 -3.66 46.95
N ASN A 143 74.53 -2.42 46.61
CA ASN A 143 75.47 -1.29 46.66
C ASN A 143 76.08 -1.11 48.06
N TYR A 144 75.26 -1.21 49.11
CA TYR A 144 75.74 -1.12 50.49
C TYR A 144 76.74 -2.23 50.85
N LEU A 145 76.44 -3.48 50.44
CA LEU A 145 77.34 -4.62 50.67
C LEU A 145 78.65 -4.49 49.89
N GLU A 146 78.59 -4.01 48.64
CA GLU A 146 79.78 -3.72 47.83
C GLU A 146 80.65 -2.63 48.47
N ASP A 147 80.05 -1.59 49.05
CA ASP A 147 80.78 -0.53 49.74
C ASP A 147 81.47 -1.02 51.02
N ILE A 148 80.88 -1.98 51.73
CA ILE A 148 81.51 -2.64 52.88
C ILE A 148 82.69 -3.49 52.44
N LEU A 149 82.53 -4.30 51.39
CA LEU A 149 83.56 -5.24 50.92
C LEU A 149 84.78 -4.56 50.26
N LYS A 150 84.65 -3.30 49.83
CA LYS A 150 85.74 -2.50 49.24
C LYS A 150 86.60 -1.76 50.27
N LYS A 151 86.26 -1.79 51.55
CA LYS A 151 87.05 -1.24 52.66
C LYS A 151 87.88 -2.32 53.34
#